data_AF-A0A2U8VZ41-F1
#
_entry.id   AF-A0A2U8VZ41-F1
#
_cell.length_a   1.000
_cell.length_b   1.000
_cell.length_c   1.000
_cell.angle_alpha   90.00
_cell.angle_beta   90.00
_cell.angle_gamma   90.00
#
_symmetry.space_group_name_H-M   'P 1'
#
loop_
_entity.id
_entity.type
_entity.pdbx_description
1 polymer ?
#
loop_
_entity_poly.entity_id
_entity_poly.type
_entity_poly.pdbx_seq_one_letter_code
_entity_poly.pdbx_strand_id
1 'polypeptide(L)'
;MCNHSTGVTCTIYPERPDACARWYCLWRRIGALPDELRPDRSGVIFALEKSSPAAAAREGACIVGRAVDGEQAFERWEATEAFAMFVREGSLPVWRVSGDTAILLNPGNQDVPQRPC
;
A
#
# COMPACT_ATOMS: atom_id res chain seq x y z
N MET A 1 -7.52 11.52 -11.32
CA MET A 1 -6.36 11.62 -10.38
C MET A 1 -6.59 12.80 -9.45
N CYS A 2 -6.17 12.71 -8.19
CA CYS A 2 -6.23 13.83 -7.24
C CYS A 2 -5.17 14.89 -7.62
N ASN A 3 -5.49 16.20 -7.57
CA ASN A 3 -4.57 17.29 -7.91
C ASN A 3 -3.33 17.36 -7.02
N HIS A 4 -3.38 16.70 -5.86
CA HIS A 4 -2.27 16.63 -4.91
C HIS A 4 -1.53 15.29 -4.97
N SER A 5 -1.95 14.40 -5.87
CA SER A 5 -1.20 13.22 -6.26
C SER A 5 -0.32 13.60 -7.44
N THR A 6 0.99 13.46 -7.30
CA THR A 6 1.97 13.64 -8.39
C THR A 6 1.99 12.42 -9.33
N GLY A 7 1.02 11.51 -9.21
CA GLY A 7 1.05 10.19 -9.85
C GLY A 7 1.84 9.15 -9.06
N VAL A 8 2.70 9.62 -8.15
CA VAL A 8 3.62 8.78 -7.39
C VAL A 8 3.50 9.04 -5.89
N THR A 9 3.50 10.30 -5.44
CA THR A 9 3.35 10.70 -4.03
C THR A 9 2.11 11.55 -3.81
N CYS A 10 1.66 11.63 -2.56
CA CYS A 10 0.86 12.74 -2.08
C CYS A 10 1.80 13.80 -1.46
N THR A 11 1.67 15.07 -1.83
CA THR A 11 2.59 16.15 -1.40
C THR A 11 2.00 17.14 -0.37
N ILE A 12 0.78 16.89 0.13
CA ILE A 12 -0.04 17.86 0.91
C ILE A 12 -0.17 17.54 2.40
N TYR A 13 0.92 17.31 3.10
CA TYR A 13 0.84 16.99 4.54
C TYR A 13 0.45 18.18 5.44
N PRO A 14 0.87 19.43 5.17
CA PRO A 14 0.47 20.58 6.00
C PRO A 14 -0.98 21.05 5.78
N GLU A 15 -1.49 20.94 4.55
CA GLU A 15 -2.80 21.45 4.14
C GLU A 15 -3.63 20.33 3.51
N ARG A 16 -3.94 19.28 4.28
CA ARG A 16 -4.57 18.08 3.74
C ARG A 16 -6.09 18.28 3.54
N PRO A 17 -6.61 18.35 2.29
CA PRO A 17 -8.05 18.30 2.01
C PRO A 17 -8.75 17.07 2.57
N ASP A 18 -10.03 17.23 2.90
CA ASP A 18 -10.91 16.22 3.51
C ASP A 18 -10.91 14.87 2.78
N ALA A 19 -10.83 14.87 1.45
CA ALA A 19 -10.75 13.64 0.67
C ALA A 19 -9.50 12.79 1.00
N CYS A 20 -8.35 13.44 1.22
CA CYS A 20 -7.11 12.78 1.64
C CYS A 20 -7.09 12.49 3.15
N ALA A 21 -7.84 13.23 3.97
CA ALA A 21 -8.07 12.87 5.37
C ALA A 21 -8.91 11.59 5.51
N ARG A 22 -9.81 11.35 4.54
CA ARG A 22 -10.67 10.16 4.47
C ARG A 22 -10.05 8.97 3.73
N TRP A 23 -8.93 9.15 3.02
CA TRP A 23 -8.24 8.08 2.29
C TRP A 23 -7.55 7.05 3.22
N TYR A 24 -7.64 5.76 2.86
CA TYR A 24 -7.19 4.62 3.67
C TYR A 24 -5.68 4.36 3.58
N CYS A 25 -4.86 5.34 3.92
CA CYS A 25 -3.43 5.11 4.11
C CYS A 25 -3.21 4.30 5.41
N LEU A 26 -2.60 3.13 5.30
CA LEU A 26 -2.41 2.21 6.43
C LEU A 26 -1.49 2.79 7.51
N TRP A 27 -0.48 3.60 7.13
CA TRP A 27 0.37 4.34 8.07
C TRP A 27 -0.45 5.16 9.08
N ARG A 28 -1.55 5.80 8.65
CA ARG A 28 -2.42 6.55 9.56
C ARG A 28 -3.35 5.69 10.41
N ARG A 29 -3.62 4.46 9.98
CA ARG A 29 -4.63 3.58 10.58
C ARG A 29 -4.03 2.61 11.57
N ILE A 30 -2.78 2.23 11.36
CA ILE A 30 -2.06 1.28 12.21
C ILE A 30 -1.07 2.09 13.03
N GLY A 31 -1.45 2.40 14.28
CA GLY A 31 -0.62 3.21 15.19
C GLY A 31 0.71 2.57 15.59
N ALA A 32 0.92 1.29 15.28
CA ALA A 32 2.18 0.60 15.48
C ALA A 32 3.20 0.86 14.34
N LEU A 33 2.78 1.47 13.22
CA LEU A 33 3.70 1.79 12.14
C LEU A 33 4.55 3.02 12.49
N PRO A 34 5.89 2.94 12.35
CA PRO A 34 6.78 4.06 12.65
C PRO A 34 6.53 5.28 11.74
N ASP A 35 6.94 6.48 12.17
CA ASP A 35 6.78 7.72 11.40
C ASP A 35 7.58 7.69 10.09
N GLU A 36 8.67 6.92 10.05
CA GLU A 36 9.50 6.72 8.86
C GLU A 36 8.71 6.09 7.69
N LEU A 37 7.60 5.40 7.98
CA LEU A 37 6.71 4.83 6.98
C LEU A 37 5.74 5.84 6.37
N ARG A 38 5.76 7.10 6.81
CA ARG A 38 5.02 8.16 6.15
C ARG A 38 5.42 8.22 4.67
N PRO A 39 4.49 8.30 3.71
CA PRO A 39 4.82 8.06 2.31
C PRO A 39 5.85 9.00 1.69
N ASP A 40 5.96 10.25 2.16
CA ASP A 40 7.02 11.18 1.74
C ASP A 40 8.40 10.85 2.33
N ARG A 41 8.48 10.05 3.39
CA ARG A 41 9.74 9.59 4.01
C ARG A 41 10.18 8.24 3.44
N SER A 42 9.25 7.28 3.38
CA SER A 42 9.51 5.92 2.91
C SER A 42 9.52 5.79 1.39
N GLY A 43 8.86 6.70 0.67
CA GLY A 43 8.59 6.53 -0.75
C GLY A 43 7.62 5.38 -1.05
N VAL A 44 6.85 4.90 -0.06
CA VAL A 44 5.87 3.82 -0.23
C VAL A 44 4.52 4.22 0.37
N ILE A 45 3.45 4.06 -0.40
CA ILE A 45 2.07 4.20 0.07
C ILE A 45 1.51 2.83 0.36
N PHE A 46 1.25 2.54 1.64
CA PHE A 46 0.50 1.34 2.04
C PHE A 46 -1.00 1.63 2.09
N ALA A 47 -1.79 0.80 1.42
CA ALA A 47 -3.24 0.88 1.38
C ALA A 47 -3.89 -0.49 1.60
N LEU A 48 -5.07 -0.49 2.20
CA LEU A 48 -5.97 -1.64 2.18
C LEU A 48 -6.92 -1.48 1.00
N GLU A 49 -6.75 -2.29 -0.03
CA GLU A 49 -7.55 -2.27 -1.25
C GLU A 49 -8.56 -3.41 -1.19
N LYS A 50 -9.78 -3.16 -1.66
CA LYS A 50 -10.85 -4.17 -1.75
C LYS A 50 -11.00 -4.54 -3.21
N SER A 51 -11.12 -5.84 -3.49
CA SER A 51 -11.40 -6.30 -4.84
C SER A 51 -12.75 -5.73 -5.29
N SER A 52 -12.78 -5.10 -6.45
CA SER A 52 -14.05 -4.69 -7.07
C SER A 52 -14.90 -5.93 -7.35
N PRO A 53 -16.21 -5.92 -7.06
CA PRO A 53 -17.11 -7.04 -7.37
C PRO A 53 -17.15 -7.40 -8.87
N ALA A 54 -16.64 -6.55 -9.76
CA ALA A 54 -16.51 -6.81 -11.20
C ALA A 54 -15.31 -7.71 -11.57
N ALA A 55 -14.31 -7.83 -10.69
CA ALA A 55 -13.25 -8.82 -10.83
C ALA A 55 -13.81 -10.17 -10.33
N ALA A 56 -14.43 -10.90 -11.25
CA ALA A 56 -15.22 -12.09 -10.96
C ALA A 56 -14.55 -13.03 -9.92
N ALA A 57 -15.31 -13.28 -8.84
CA ALA A 57 -15.19 -14.40 -7.89
C ALA A 57 -14.37 -14.25 -6.59
N ARG A 58 -13.85 -13.08 -6.19
CA ARG A 58 -13.20 -12.94 -4.86
C ARG A 58 -13.66 -11.72 -4.08
N GLU A 59 -14.60 -11.92 -3.17
CA GLU A 59 -14.73 -11.02 -2.02
C GLU A 59 -13.44 -11.11 -1.17
N GLY A 60 -12.66 -10.03 -1.14
CA GLY A 60 -11.42 -10.00 -0.39
C GLY A 60 -10.83 -8.60 -0.33
N ALA A 61 -10.02 -8.36 0.70
CA ALA A 61 -9.17 -7.19 0.80
C ALA A 61 -7.70 -7.64 0.70
N CYS A 62 -6.83 -6.76 0.22
CA CYS A 62 -5.40 -6.97 0.23
C CYS A 62 -4.65 -5.71 0.66
N ILE A 63 -3.45 -5.92 1.17
CA ILE A 63 -2.52 -4.86 1.49
C ILE A 63 -1.67 -4.61 0.25
N VAL A 64 -1.63 -3.37 -0.20
CA VAL A 64 -0.84 -2.94 -1.36
C VAL A 64 0.13 -1.87 -0.91
N GLY A 65 1.43 -2.14 -1.08
CA GLY A 65 2.49 -1.15 -0.94
C GLY A 65 2.91 -0.65 -2.32
N ARG A 66 2.53 0.58 -2.65
CA ARG A 66 2.84 1.22 -3.93
C ARG A 66 4.10 2.06 -3.80
N ALA A 67 5.12 1.73 -4.57
CA ALA A 67 6.29 2.57 -4.71
C ALA A 67 5.89 3.90 -5.35
N VAL A 68 6.36 4.98 -4.73
CA VAL A 68 6.23 6.34 -5.21
C VAL A 68 7.25 6.51 -6.33
N ASP A 69 8.55 6.53 -6.01
CA ASP A 69 9.58 6.97 -6.95
C ASP A 69 10.40 5.79 -7.50
N GLY A 70 9.72 4.69 -7.80
CA GLY A 70 10.33 3.45 -8.27
C GLY A 70 10.66 2.43 -7.18
N GLU A 71 11.05 1.24 -7.63
CA GLU A 71 11.17 0.05 -6.79
C GLU A 71 12.25 0.13 -5.71
N GLN A 72 13.23 1.03 -5.84
CA GLN A 72 14.25 1.25 -4.82
C GLN A 72 13.66 1.69 -3.47
N ALA A 73 12.45 2.26 -3.48
CA ALA A 73 11.72 2.56 -2.23
C ALA A 73 11.46 1.30 -1.39
N PHE A 74 11.36 0.12 -2.00
CA PHE A 74 11.18 -1.15 -1.31
C PHE A 74 12.44 -1.67 -0.63
N GLU A 75 13.61 -1.17 -1.01
CA GLU A 75 14.91 -1.57 -0.45
C GLU A 75 15.25 -0.84 0.84
N ARG A 76 14.51 0.23 1.15
CA ARG A 76 14.62 0.94 2.42
C ARG A 76 14.23 -0.01 3.55
N TRP A 77 15.01 0.02 4.63
CA TRP A 77 14.83 -0.90 5.75
C TRP A 77 13.44 -0.74 6.37
N GLU A 78 12.92 0.48 6.44
CA GLU A 78 11.60 0.77 7.00
C GLU A 78 10.49 0.11 6.18
N ALA A 79 10.54 0.28 4.86
CA ALA A 79 9.59 -0.34 3.94
C ALA A 79 9.68 -1.86 4.01
N THR A 80 10.90 -2.41 4.08
CA THR A 80 11.15 -3.84 4.22
C THR A 80 10.52 -4.39 5.50
N GLU A 81 10.73 -3.74 6.64
CA GLU A 81 10.15 -4.13 7.92
C GLU A 81 8.62 -4.03 7.92
N ALA A 82 8.05 -3.01 7.28
CA ALA A 82 6.59 -2.90 7.15
C ALA A 82 6.00 -4.07 6.35
N PHE A 83 6.60 -4.41 5.21
CA PHE A 83 6.19 -5.59 4.45
C PHE A 83 6.37 -6.86 5.28
N ALA A 84 7.50 -7.03 5.96
CA ALA A 84 7.74 -8.19 6.83
C ALA A 84 6.70 -8.30 7.94
N MET A 85 6.30 -7.19 8.57
CA MET A 85 5.22 -7.14 9.55
C MET A 85 3.90 -7.60 8.94
N PHE A 86 3.49 -7.05 7.79
CA PHE A 86 2.24 -7.45 7.13
C PHE A 86 2.23 -8.92 6.69
N VAL A 87 3.38 -9.45 6.28
CA VAL A 87 3.51 -10.87 5.91
C VAL A 87 3.46 -11.78 7.15
N ARG A 88 4.11 -11.39 8.25
CA ARG A 88 4.17 -12.18 9.48
C ARG A 88 2.85 -12.19 10.25
N GLU A 89 2.17 -11.05 10.32
CA GLU A 89 1.03 -10.82 11.21
C GLU A 89 -0.32 -10.83 10.47
N GLY A 90 -0.30 -10.76 9.13
CA GLY A 90 -1.49 -10.59 8.30
C GLY A 90 -1.95 -11.87 7.60
N SER A 91 -3.27 -12.12 7.62
CA SER A 91 -3.92 -13.15 6.81
C SER A 91 -4.29 -12.69 5.40
N LEU A 92 -4.04 -11.42 5.08
CA LEU A 92 -4.38 -10.79 3.81
C LEU A 92 -3.24 -10.96 2.79
N PRO A 93 -3.55 -11.04 1.50
CA PRO A 93 -2.55 -10.93 0.46
C PRO A 93 -1.78 -9.61 0.57
N VAL A 94 -0.47 -9.66 0.36
CA VAL A 94 0.43 -8.48 0.40
C VAL A 94 1.12 -8.31 -0.94
N TRP A 95 0.98 -7.13 -1.53
CA TRP A 95 1.52 -6.79 -2.85
C TRP A 95 2.51 -5.63 -2.78
N ARG A 96 3.57 -5.73 -3.59
CA ARG A 96 4.39 -4.59 -4.03
C ARG A 96 3.94 -4.17 -5.41
N VAL A 97 3.77 -2.87 -5.63
CA VAL A 97 3.44 -2.33 -6.95
C VAL A 97 4.37 -1.16 -7.28
N SER A 98 5.01 -1.21 -8.44
CA SER A 98 5.86 -0.14 -8.98
C SER A 98 5.55 0.01 -10.47
N GLY A 99 5.02 1.16 -10.87
CA GLY A 99 4.50 1.35 -12.23
C GLY A 99 3.45 0.28 -12.59
N ASP A 100 3.70 -0.44 -13.68
CA ASP A 100 2.84 -1.53 -14.17
C ASP A 100 3.20 -2.91 -13.57
N THR A 101 4.26 -2.98 -12.76
CA THR A 101 4.73 -4.22 -12.15
C THR A 101 4.08 -4.42 -10.80
N ALA A 102 3.44 -5.58 -10.62
CA ALA A 102 2.90 -6.03 -9.34
C ALA A 102 3.53 -7.37 -8.93
N ILE A 103 4.04 -7.45 -7.70
CA ILE A 103 4.67 -8.65 -7.14
C ILE A 103 3.93 -9.04 -5.86
N LEU A 104 3.46 -10.28 -5.81
CA LEU A 104 2.84 -10.85 -4.62
C LEU A 104 3.92 -11.31 -3.64
N LEU A 105 3.93 -10.75 -2.43
CA LEU A 105 4.85 -11.14 -1.35
C LEU A 105 4.26 -12.24 -0.46
N ASN A 106 2.95 -12.17 -0.23
CA ASN A 106 2.23 -13.13 0.59
C ASN A 106 0.86 -13.36 -0.07
N PRO A 107 0.48 -14.60 -0.41
CA PRO A 107 -0.87 -14.89 -0.91
C PRO A 107 -1.95 -14.73 0.18
N GLY A 108 -1.55 -14.62 1.46
CA GLY A 108 -2.47 -14.70 2.59
C GLY A 108 -3.06 -16.11 2.72
N ASN A 109 -4.21 -16.22 3.39
CA ASN A 109 -4.92 -17.49 3.53
C ASN A 109 -5.81 -17.83 2.32
N GLN A 110 -5.58 -17.18 1.18
CA GLN A 110 -6.39 -17.36 -0.02
C GLN A 110 -5.54 -17.90 -1.16
N ASP A 111 -6.17 -18.54 -2.16
CA ASP A 111 -5.46 -18.98 -3.37
C ASP A 111 -4.70 -17.81 -4.02
N VAL A 112 -3.55 -18.09 -4.64
CA VAL A 112 -2.64 -17.09 -5.21
C VAL A 112 -3.39 -16.22 -6.26
N PRO A 113 -3.64 -14.92 -6.00
CA PRO A 113 -4.28 -14.05 -6.99
C PRO A 113 -3.27 -13.65 -8.08
N GLN A 114 -3.72 -13.52 -9.32
CA GLN A 114 -2.85 -13.11 -10.46
C GLN A 114 -2.64 -11.59 -10.55
N ARG A 115 -3.42 -10.78 -9.82
CA ARG A 115 -3.35 -9.31 -9.81
C ARG A 115 -3.67 -8.78 -8.40
N PRO A 116 -3.19 -7.57 -8.04
CA PRO A 116 -3.70 -6.86 -6.86
C PRO A 116 -5.22 -6.70 -6.94
N CYS A 117 -5.86 -6.56 -5.77
CA CYS A 117 -7.22 -6.05 -5.69
C CYS A 117 -7.30 -4.67 -6.39
#